data_AF-A0AAV1VFK5-F1
#
_entry.id   AF-A0AAV1VFK5-F1
#
_cell.length_a   1.000
_cell.length_b   1.000
_cell.length_c   1.000
_cell.angle_alpha   90.00
_cell.angle_beta   90.00
_cell.angle_gamma   90.00
#
_symmetry.space_group_name_H-M   'P 1'
#
loop_
_entity.id
_entity.type
_entity.pdbx_description
1 polymer ?
#
loop_
_entity_poly.entity_id
_entity_poly.type
_entity_poly.pdbx_seq_one_letter_code
_entity_poly.pdbx_strand_id
1 'polypeptide(L)'
;MHLRGVFRAAKLPRGQGAIGTKWVFKIKRKADGSVEKYKARLVAKGFKQKYGIDYTETFSPVVKYVTLRMVIAITKYFDWPLDQLDVVTAFLYGVMKEKVYCVIPEGVEMDGDFDCLELVKAIYGLKQASRVWNETFDEFVCSIGFEASAFDPCLYIKVVDGHCVLVLVYVDDVLVTGSSLELIAQTKADLKTRFEMTDSGKCTFVLGIELVDESDGSVTMCQRRYVNDILKRFGMDECKATASPVDLSTRLVASTEAAKIDVPFREAVGALMHLTTATRPDIGYAVGYVSRFMENPQQEHWTAVKRIFRYLQGTKSHGLRFQPSDKIDFRGYSDADWAGDHADLKSTSGYTFMLMGAPVSWGSKKQSRRQVGASPAMRDFGGRKRTRPDLVIREDNQSCIKMTKNPVNHGRAKHIDIKYHHIRDEVKRGEVQLEYCETSVMMADIMTKGLHGPRHKEMTATLGIREHSD
;
A
#
# COMPACT_ATOMS: atom_id res chain seq x y z
N MET A 1 -10.10 -21.60 21.36
CA MET A 1 -8.93 -22.24 20.71
C MET A 1 -9.05 -23.76 20.71
N HIS A 2 -9.35 -24.40 21.86
CA HIS A 2 -9.62 -25.85 21.92
C HIS A 2 -10.75 -26.30 20.99
N LEU A 3 -11.92 -25.64 21.04
CA LEU A 3 -13.06 -25.90 20.12
C LEU A 3 -12.70 -25.77 18.62
N ARG A 4 -11.61 -25.06 18.30
CA ARG A 4 -11.14 -24.84 16.92
C ARG A 4 -10.03 -25.82 16.54
N GLY A 5 -9.67 -26.76 17.41
CA GLY A 5 -8.60 -27.73 17.18
C GLY A 5 -7.23 -27.06 16.97
N VAL A 6 -6.96 -25.94 17.62
CA VAL A 6 -5.69 -25.20 17.43
C VAL A 6 -4.51 -25.95 18.05
N PHE A 7 -4.77 -26.67 19.14
CA PHE A 7 -3.76 -27.39 19.91
C PHE A 7 -4.15 -28.84 20.09
N ARG A 8 -3.15 -29.70 20.25
CA ARG A 8 -3.28 -31.06 20.75
C ARG A 8 -2.36 -31.24 21.96
N ALA A 9 -2.83 -31.88 23.01
CA ALA A 9 -1.99 -32.26 24.15
C ALA A 9 -0.91 -33.24 23.70
N ALA A 10 0.34 -33.02 24.13
CA ALA A 10 1.47 -33.85 23.70
C ALA A 10 2.51 -33.99 24.83
N LYS A 11 3.31 -35.06 24.73
CA LYS A 11 4.57 -35.17 25.47
C LYS A 11 5.69 -34.62 24.60
N LEU A 12 6.56 -33.79 25.16
CA LEU A 12 7.63 -33.15 24.40
C LEU A 12 8.61 -34.22 23.88
N PRO A 13 8.78 -34.35 22.54
CA PRO A 13 9.70 -35.34 22.01
C PRO A 13 11.15 -35.06 22.44
N ARG A 14 11.94 -36.11 22.69
CA ARG A 14 13.35 -35.97 23.06
C ARG A 14 14.11 -35.15 22.00
N GLY A 15 14.84 -34.13 22.46
CA GLY A 15 15.63 -33.25 21.60
C GLY A 15 14.87 -32.08 20.98
N GLN A 16 13.56 -31.95 21.23
CA GLN A 16 12.78 -30.77 20.84
C GLN A 16 12.57 -29.80 21.99
N GLY A 17 12.35 -28.52 21.67
CA GLY A 17 12.08 -27.47 22.64
C GLY A 17 10.66 -26.94 22.50
N ALA A 18 9.99 -26.70 23.63
CA ALA A 18 8.71 -26.01 23.64
C ALA A 18 8.91 -24.48 23.66
N ILE A 19 8.23 -23.77 22.77
CA ILE A 19 8.24 -22.30 22.77
C ILE A 19 7.30 -21.77 23.86
N GLY A 20 7.71 -20.73 24.56
CA GLY A 20 6.85 -20.10 25.54
C GLY A 20 5.68 -19.36 24.88
N THR A 21 4.59 -19.17 25.63
CA THR A 21 3.45 -18.35 25.23
C THR A 21 3.31 -17.13 26.15
N LYS A 22 2.48 -16.15 25.78
CA LYS A 22 2.13 -14.99 26.59
C LYS A 22 0.67 -14.59 26.32
N TRP A 23 -0.08 -14.32 27.38
CA TRP A 23 -1.40 -13.69 27.26
C TRP A 23 -1.27 -12.19 27.01
N VAL A 24 -1.99 -11.70 26.00
CA VAL A 24 -2.12 -10.28 25.67
C VAL A 24 -3.58 -9.88 25.85
N PHE A 25 -3.82 -8.98 26.80
CA PHE A 25 -5.15 -8.48 27.11
C PHE A 25 -5.34 -7.07 26.52
N LYS A 26 -6.51 -6.82 25.93
CA LYS A 26 -6.90 -5.51 25.39
C LYS A 26 -8.37 -5.25 25.68
N ILE A 27 -8.67 -4.09 26.24
CA ILE A 27 -10.04 -3.61 26.41
C ILE A 27 -10.40 -2.82 25.16
N LYS A 28 -11.43 -3.25 24.42
CA LYS A 28 -12.09 -2.43 23.41
C LYS A 28 -13.10 -1.53 24.08
N ARG A 29 -13.10 -0.24 23.73
CA ARG A 29 -14.03 0.76 24.22
C ARG A 29 -14.84 1.32 23.05
N LYS A 30 -16.09 1.69 23.32
CA LYS A 30 -16.93 2.44 22.38
C LYS A 30 -16.48 3.90 22.28
N ALA A 31 -17.06 4.64 21.33
CA ALA A 31 -16.77 6.06 21.15
C ALA A 31 -17.08 6.92 22.39
N ASP A 32 -18.06 6.51 23.21
CA ASP A 32 -18.43 7.15 24.48
C ASP A 32 -17.49 6.79 25.67
N GLY A 33 -16.46 5.97 25.43
CA GLY A 33 -15.50 5.53 26.45
C GLY A 33 -15.92 4.30 27.27
N SER A 34 -17.16 3.82 27.13
CA SER A 34 -17.64 2.60 27.78
C SER A 34 -16.96 1.34 27.23
N VAL A 35 -16.93 0.27 28.01
CA VAL A 35 -16.30 -1.00 27.58
C VAL A 35 -17.20 -1.70 26.56
N GLU A 36 -16.66 -1.96 25.38
CA GLU A 36 -17.30 -2.74 24.32
C GLU A 36 -17.01 -4.23 24.51
N LYS A 37 -15.73 -4.60 24.69
CA LYS A 37 -15.30 -6.00 24.76
C LYS A 37 -13.94 -6.17 25.45
N TYR A 38 -13.83 -7.16 26.32
CA TYR A 38 -12.52 -7.65 26.79
C TYR A 38 -11.97 -8.66 25.78
N LYS A 39 -10.78 -8.39 25.23
CA LYS A 39 -10.08 -9.30 24.31
C LYS A 39 -8.87 -9.90 25.02
N ALA A 40 -8.77 -11.22 25.02
CA ALA A 40 -7.56 -11.97 25.39
C ALA A 40 -7.02 -12.68 24.15
N ARG A 41 -5.71 -12.62 23.92
CA ARG A 41 -5.02 -13.36 22.86
C ARG A 41 -3.86 -14.14 23.46
N LEU A 42 -3.78 -15.42 23.12
CA LEU A 42 -2.60 -16.21 23.39
C LEU A 42 -1.60 -16.01 22.24
N VAL A 43 -0.39 -15.57 22.57
CA VAL A 43 0.64 -15.22 21.61
C VAL A 43 1.87 -16.10 21.87
N ALA A 44 2.36 -16.77 20.82
CA ALA A 44 3.62 -17.49 20.86
C ALA A 44 4.81 -16.51 20.98
N LYS A 45 5.83 -16.89 21.75
CA LYS A 45 7.13 -16.20 21.78
C LYS A 45 7.96 -16.60 20.55
N GLY A 46 7.44 -16.35 19.34
CA GLY A 46 8.04 -16.85 18.09
C GLY A 46 9.42 -16.29 17.75
N PHE A 47 9.87 -15.24 18.44
CA PHE A 47 11.28 -14.81 18.38
C PHE A 47 12.27 -15.89 18.87
N LYS A 48 11.79 -16.90 19.61
CA LYS A 48 12.58 -18.09 20.00
C LYS A 48 12.56 -19.23 18.96
N GLN A 49 11.77 -19.12 17.89
CA GLN A 49 11.73 -20.15 16.83
C GLN A 49 13.05 -20.19 16.03
N LYS A 50 13.49 -21.40 15.69
CA LYS A 50 14.69 -21.71 14.93
C LYS A 50 14.36 -22.03 13.48
N TYR A 51 15.04 -21.35 12.55
CA TYR A 51 14.94 -21.64 11.12
C TYR A 51 15.44 -23.06 10.81
N GLY A 52 14.76 -23.77 9.91
CA GLY A 52 15.06 -25.16 9.54
C GLY A 52 14.58 -26.21 10.55
N ILE A 53 14.02 -25.78 11.68
CA ILE A 53 13.42 -26.67 12.70
C ILE A 53 11.93 -26.32 12.86
N ASP A 54 11.64 -25.09 13.31
CA ASP A 54 10.27 -24.65 13.63
C ASP A 54 9.55 -24.01 12.45
N TYR A 55 10.30 -23.59 11.42
CA TYR A 55 9.79 -22.99 10.18
C TYR A 55 10.87 -23.03 9.11
N THR A 56 10.44 -23.06 7.85
CA THR A 56 11.33 -22.93 6.67
C THR A 56 11.00 -21.72 5.83
N GLU A 57 9.72 -21.33 5.74
CA GLU A 57 9.29 -20.15 4.99
C GLU A 57 8.35 -19.27 5.82
N THR A 58 8.49 -17.95 5.69
CA THR A 58 7.68 -16.97 6.45
C THR A 58 6.99 -15.94 5.57
N PHE A 59 7.34 -15.89 4.28
CA PHE A 59 6.78 -14.91 3.35
C PHE A 59 5.27 -15.16 3.19
N SER A 60 4.50 -14.09 3.36
CA SER A 60 3.06 -14.03 3.08
C SER A 60 2.81 -12.76 2.26
N PRO A 61 2.02 -12.85 1.18
CA PRO A 61 1.69 -11.67 0.40
C PRO A 61 0.81 -10.70 1.19
N VAL A 62 0.86 -9.43 0.79
CA VAL A 62 0.04 -8.36 1.35
C VAL A 62 -0.50 -7.54 0.19
N VAL A 63 -1.79 -7.16 0.27
CA VAL A 63 -2.45 -6.34 -0.74
C VAL A 63 -1.62 -5.10 -1.04
N LYS A 64 -1.39 -4.85 -2.32
CA LYS A 64 -0.77 -3.62 -2.77
C LYS A 64 -1.80 -2.49 -2.75
N TYR A 65 -1.41 -1.31 -2.29
CA TYR A 65 -2.28 -0.12 -2.35
C TYR A 65 -2.72 0.22 -3.78
N VAL A 66 -1.91 -0.12 -4.79
CA VAL A 66 -2.28 0.04 -6.21
C VAL A 66 -3.52 -0.79 -6.53
N THR A 67 -3.52 -2.07 -6.13
CA THR A 67 -4.65 -2.98 -6.30
C THR A 67 -5.89 -2.48 -5.57
N LEU A 68 -5.76 -2.05 -4.30
CA LEU A 68 -6.87 -1.50 -3.53
C LEU A 68 -7.49 -0.28 -4.25
N ARG A 69 -6.66 0.68 -4.67
CA ARG A 69 -7.11 1.89 -5.39
C ARG A 69 -7.77 1.54 -6.73
N MET A 70 -7.22 0.58 -7.48
CA MET A 70 -7.83 0.11 -8.72
C MET A 70 -9.20 -0.54 -8.48
N VAL A 71 -9.32 -1.41 -7.47
CA VAL A 71 -10.61 -2.04 -7.13
C VAL A 71 -11.64 -0.97 -6.78
N ILE A 72 -11.29 0.02 -5.95
CA ILE A 72 -12.18 1.14 -5.59
C ILE A 72 -12.55 1.99 -6.82
N ALA A 73 -11.61 2.25 -7.73
CA ALA A 73 -11.92 2.98 -8.96
C ALA A 73 -12.88 2.18 -9.87
N ILE A 74 -12.68 0.86 -9.99
CA ILE A 74 -13.53 -0.05 -10.76
C ILE A 74 -14.94 -0.11 -10.16
N THR A 75 -15.06 -0.20 -8.83
CA THR A 75 -16.39 -0.23 -8.19
C THR A 75 -17.18 1.02 -8.51
N LYS A 76 -16.53 2.18 -8.59
CA LYS A 76 -17.18 3.44 -8.96
C LYS A 76 -17.49 3.55 -10.44
N TYR A 77 -16.64 3.02 -11.30
CA TYR A 77 -16.89 3.02 -12.75
C TYR A 77 -18.12 2.18 -13.12
N PHE A 78 -18.26 1.00 -12.53
CA PHE A 78 -19.38 0.10 -12.85
C PHE A 78 -20.56 0.18 -11.86
N ASP A 79 -20.51 1.11 -10.90
CA ASP A 79 -21.49 1.23 -9.81
C ASP A 79 -21.70 -0.10 -9.05
N TRP A 80 -20.60 -0.79 -8.74
CA TRP A 80 -20.64 -2.01 -7.95
C TRP A 80 -20.60 -1.69 -6.44
N PRO A 81 -21.30 -2.48 -5.60
CA PRO A 81 -21.13 -2.39 -4.17
C PRO A 81 -19.71 -2.82 -3.78
N LEU A 82 -19.19 -2.27 -2.69
CA LEU A 82 -17.95 -2.70 -2.07
C LEU A 82 -18.25 -3.06 -0.62
N ASP A 83 -18.27 -4.35 -0.33
CA ASP A 83 -18.57 -4.86 1.00
C ASP A 83 -17.31 -5.35 1.70
N GLN A 84 -17.29 -5.26 3.02
CA GLN A 84 -16.18 -5.69 3.87
C GLN A 84 -16.64 -6.77 4.84
N LEU A 85 -15.83 -7.81 4.95
CA LEU A 85 -15.94 -8.85 5.97
C LEU A 85 -14.66 -8.91 6.79
N ASP A 86 -14.78 -9.33 8.05
CA ASP A 86 -13.65 -9.55 8.97
C ASP A 86 -13.63 -11.01 9.42
N VAL A 87 -12.52 -11.71 9.18
CA VAL A 87 -12.33 -13.09 9.64
C VAL A 87 -12.00 -13.09 11.13
N VAL A 88 -12.91 -13.66 11.92
CA VAL A 88 -12.74 -13.75 13.37
C VAL A 88 -11.55 -14.66 13.69
N THR A 89 -10.48 -14.04 14.19
CA THR A 89 -9.25 -14.74 14.60
C THR A 89 -8.55 -15.49 13.46
N ALA A 90 -8.42 -14.86 12.29
CA ALA A 90 -7.80 -15.38 11.06
C ALA A 90 -6.69 -16.43 11.25
N PHE A 91 -5.61 -16.11 11.98
CA PHE A 91 -4.48 -17.04 12.14
C PHE A 91 -4.86 -18.41 12.75
N LEU A 92 -5.91 -18.49 13.56
CA LEU A 92 -6.37 -19.75 14.17
C LEU A 92 -6.99 -20.72 13.17
N TYR A 93 -7.19 -20.31 11.92
CA TYR A 93 -7.60 -21.20 10.83
C TYR A 93 -6.41 -21.81 10.10
N GLY A 94 -5.25 -21.14 10.11
CA GLY A 94 -4.07 -21.56 9.36
C GLY A 94 -3.57 -22.92 9.83
N VAL A 95 -3.50 -23.91 8.93
CA VAL A 95 -3.10 -25.28 9.27
C VAL A 95 -1.58 -25.42 9.26
N MET A 96 -0.97 -25.75 10.40
CA MET A 96 0.48 -25.88 10.52
C MET A 96 0.99 -27.10 9.76
N LYS A 97 2.07 -26.93 8.99
CA LYS A 97 2.79 -28.02 8.31
C LYS A 97 3.95 -28.51 9.18
N GLU A 98 4.64 -27.61 9.85
CA GLU A 98 5.71 -27.94 10.79
C GLU A 98 5.18 -28.31 12.18
N LYS A 99 5.90 -29.19 12.86
CA LYS A 99 5.63 -29.52 14.26
C LYS A 99 6.26 -28.46 15.16
N VAL A 100 5.42 -27.65 15.79
CA VAL A 100 5.83 -26.65 16.77
C VAL A 100 5.15 -26.97 18.10
N TYR A 101 5.94 -27.05 19.17
CA TYR A 101 5.44 -27.31 20.52
C TYR A 101 5.47 -26.05 21.35
N CYS A 102 4.43 -25.82 22.14
CA CYS A 102 4.29 -24.70 23.07
C CYS A 102 4.25 -25.20 24.50
N VAL A 103 4.80 -24.40 25.42
CA VAL A 103 4.59 -24.59 26.86
C VAL A 103 3.11 -24.37 27.16
N ILE A 104 2.58 -25.15 28.11
CA ILE A 104 1.21 -24.99 28.61
C ILE A 104 1.04 -23.53 29.08
N PRO A 105 0.07 -22.78 28.53
CA PRO A 105 -0.15 -21.39 28.92
C PRO A 105 -0.48 -21.26 30.41
N GLU A 106 -0.07 -20.14 30.99
CA GLU A 106 -0.42 -19.81 32.36
C GLU A 106 -1.94 -19.84 32.59
N GLY A 107 -2.36 -20.46 33.69
CA GLY A 107 -3.77 -20.62 34.07
C GLY A 107 -4.50 -21.74 33.33
N VAL A 108 -3.80 -22.57 32.53
CA VAL A 108 -4.38 -23.75 31.89
C VAL A 108 -3.90 -24.99 32.63
N GLU A 109 -4.83 -25.74 33.20
CA GLU A 109 -4.57 -27.08 33.73
C GLU A 109 -4.69 -28.10 32.60
N MET A 110 -3.81 -29.11 32.62
CA MET A 110 -3.85 -30.22 31.66
C MET A 110 -4.05 -31.52 32.41
N ASP A 111 -5.02 -32.31 31.93
CA ASP A 111 -5.25 -33.65 32.44
C ASP A 111 -4.23 -34.63 31.84
N GLY A 112 -3.74 -35.56 32.67
CA GLY A 112 -2.83 -36.62 32.27
C GLY A 112 -1.35 -36.23 32.33
N ASP A 113 -0.49 -37.08 31.75
CA ASP A 113 0.98 -36.96 31.81
C ASP A 113 1.55 -36.16 30.63
N PHE A 114 0.85 -35.10 30.20
CA PHE A 114 1.27 -34.22 29.11
C PHE A 114 1.98 -32.97 29.66
N ASP A 115 3.09 -32.58 29.04
CA ASP A 115 3.93 -31.46 29.49
C ASP A 115 3.93 -30.28 28.50
N CYS A 116 3.31 -30.44 27.32
CA CYS A 116 3.26 -29.40 26.29
C CYS A 116 2.03 -29.50 25.37
N LEU A 117 1.87 -28.47 24.53
CA LEU A 117 0.86 -28.40 23.49
C LEU A 117 1.53 -28.42 22.11
N GLU A 118 1.13 -29.35 21.24
CA GLU A 118 1.47 -29.29 19.82
C GLU A 118 0.53 -28.33 19.09
N LEU A 119 1.09 -27.41 18.30
CA LEU A 119 0.35 -26.48 17.46
C LEU A 119 -0.09 -27.19 16.17
N VAL A 120 -1.39 -27.47 16.08
CA VAL A 120 -2.03 -27.97 14.85
C VAL A 120 -2.40 -26.82 13.93
N LYS A 121 -2.71 -25.66 14.50
CA LYS A 121 -3.00 -24.43 13.75
C LYS A 121 -2.16 -23.25 14.26
N ALA A 122 -1.95 -22.28 13.39
CA ALA A 122 -1.14 -21.12 13.70
C ALA A 122 -1.79 -20.27 14.81
N ILE A 123 -0.93 -19.61 15.59
CA ILE A 123 -1.33 -18.61 16.58
C ILE A 123 -0.50 -17.35 16.37
N TYR A 124 -0.99 -16.23 16.93
CA TYR A 124 -0.28 -14.96 16.89
C TYR A 124 1.14 -15.09 17.44
N GLY A 125 2.08 -14.38 16.83
CA GLY A 125 3.47 -14.34 17.29
C GLY A 125 4.38 -15.42 16.69
N LEU A 126 3.84 -16.45 16.01
CA LEU A 126 4.65 -17.34 15.19
C LEU A 126 5.16 -16.63 13.94
N LYS A 127 6.36 -16.97 13.49
CA LYS A 127 6.99 -16.36 12.32
C LYS A 127 6.28 -16.69 11.00
N GLN A 128 5.70 -17.88 10.88
CA GLN A 128 4.99 -18.34 9.69
C GLN A 128 3.46 -18.14 9.73
N ALA A 129 2.90 -17.57 10.81
CA ALA A 129 1.45 -17.49 11.00
C ALA A 129 0.71 -16.82 9.83
N SER A 130 1.22 -15.69 9.35
CA SER A 130 0.61 -14.98 8.23
C SER A 130 0.65 -15.78 6.93
N ARG A 131 1.71 -16.56 6.72
CA ARG A 131 1.86 -17.39 5.52
C ARG A 131 0.86 -18.53 5.54
N VAL A 132 0.85 -19.29 6.63
CA VAL A 132 0.00 -20.47 6.79
C VAL A 132 -1.49 -20.08 6.70
N TRP A 133 -1.85 -18.92 7.25
CA TRP A 133 -3.18 -18.35 7.07
C TRP A 133 -3.48 -18.06 5.59
N ASN A 134 -2.59 -17.35 4.89
CA ASN A 134 -2.78 -17.03 3.49
C ASN A 134 -2.92 -18.29 2.61
N GLU A 135 -2.06 -19.30 2.80
CA GLU A 135 -2.16 -20.59 2.10
C GLU A 135 -3.52 -21.26 2.36
N THR A 136 -3.99 -21.27 3.62
CA THR A 136 -5.30 -21.86 3.96
C THR A 136 -6.46 -21.10 3.33
N PHE A 137 -6.37 -19.77 3.23
CA PHE A 137 -7.38 -18.94 2.59
C PHE A 137 -7.38 -19.12 1.08
N ASP A 138 -6.20 -19.11 0.45
CA ASP A 138 -5.98 -19.33 -0.98
C ASP A 138 -6.53 -20.69 -1.43
N GLU A 139 -6.15 -21.77 -0.74
CA GLU A 139 -6.63 -23.13 -1.03
C GLU A 139 -8.16 -23.21 -1.02
N PHE A 140 -8.79 -22.59 -0.01
CA PHE A 140 -10.24 -22.58 0.08
C PHE A 140 -10.91 -21.73 -1.01
N VAL A 141 -10.44 -20.50 -1.22
CA VAL A 141 -11.04 -19.57 -2.20
C VAL A 141 -10.87 -20.09 -3.62
N CYS A 142 -9.72 -20.71 -3.94
CA CYS A 142 -9.54 -21.40 -5.20
C CYS A 142 -10.48 -22.61 -5.35
N SER A 143 -10.72 -23.37 -4.28
CA SER A 143 -11.63 -24.52 -4.31
C SER A 143 -13.08 -24.17 -4.66
N ILE A 144 -13.52 -22.94 -4.37
CA ILE A 144 -14.86 -22.42 -4.71
C ILE A 144 -14.88 -21.68 -6.07
N GLY A 145 -13.83 -21.85 -6.88
CA GLY A 145 -13.79 -21.44 -8.29
C GLY A 145 -13.27 -20.02 -8.54
N PHE A 146 -12.54 -19.43 -7.60
CA PHE A 146 -11.79 -18.20 -7.85
C PHE A 146 -10.38 -18.51 -8.35
N GLU A 147 -9.80 -17.56 -9.08
CA GLU A 147 -8.39 -17.59 -9.47
C GLU A 147 -7.66 -16.38 -8.88
N ALA A 148 -6.48 -16.61 -8.28
CA ALA A 148 -5.63 -15.53 -7.81
C ALA A 148 -5.02 -14.75 -8.98
N SER A 149 -4.99 -13.43 -8.87
CA SER A 149 -4.43 -12.53 -9.87
C SER A 149 -2.91 -12.68 -9.95
N ALA A 150 -2.38 -12.75 -11.17
CA ALA A 150 -0.94 -12.77 -11.40
C ALA A 150 -0.22 -11.46 -10.98
N PHE A 151 -0.97 -10.35 -10.85
CA PHE A 151 -0.41 -9.05 -10.47
C PHE A 151 -0.39 -8.81 -8.96
N ASP A 152 -1.39 -9.35 -8.26
CA ASP A 152 -1.50 -9.29 -6.80
C ASP A 152 -2.12 -10.60 -6.29
N PRO A 153 -1.36 -11.47 -5.61
CA PRO A 153 -1.86 -12.76 -5.10
C PRO A 153 -2.86 -12.61 -3.96
N CYS A 154 -3.13 -11.38 -3.50
CA CYS A 154 -4.21 -11.10 -2.56
C CYS A 154 -5.54 -10.75 -3.25
N LEU A 155 -5.57 -10.61 -4.58
CA LEU A 155 -6.78 -10.37 -5.37
C LEU A 155 -7.21 -11.65 -6.07
N TYR A 156 -8.44 -12.07 -5.82
CA TYR A 156 -9.07 -13.24 -6.42
C TYR A 156 -10.20 -12.79 -7.34
N ILE A 157 -10.31 -13.45 -8.50
CA ILE A 157 -11.28 -13.12 -9.53
C ILE A 157 -12.05 -14.38 -9.89
N LYS A 158 -13.38 -14.29 -9.92
CA LYS A 158 -14.27 -15.34 -10.41
C LYS A 158 -15.20 -14.77 -11.46
N VAL A 159 -15.37 -15.48 -12.56
CA VAL A 159 -16.30 -15.12 -13.64
C VAL A 159 -17.29 -16.25 -13.83
N VAL A 160 -18.59 -15.94 -13.78
CA VAL A 160 -19.70 -16.88 -13.95
C VAL A 160 -20.71 -16.23 -14.88
N ASP A 161 -21.04 -16.88 -15.99
CA ASP A 161 -22.06 -16.42 -16.95
C ASP A 161 -21.91 -14.96 -17.39
N GLY A 162 -20.66 -14.50 -17.58
CA GLY A 162 -20.35 -13.12 -17.96
C GLY A 162 -20.34 -12.10 -16.82
N HIS A 163 -20.74 -12.49 -15.61
CA HIS A 163 -20.60 -11.69 -14.40
C HIS A 163 -19.29 -11.99 -13.69
N CYS A 164 -18.65 -10.97 -13.13
CA CYS A 164 -17.44 -11.11 -12.33
C CYS A 164 -17.64 -10.71 -10.86
N VAL A 165 -16.92 -11.41 -9.97
CA VAL A 165 -16.74 -11.09 -8.56
C VAL A 165 -15.25 -10.99 -8.25
N LEU A 166 -14.88 -9.96 -7.50
CA LEU A 166 -13.54 -9.69 -7.01
C LEU A 166 -13.52 -9.85 -5.49
N VAL A 167 -12.55 -10.60 -4.98
CA VAL A 167 -12.29 -10.75 -3.55
C VAL A 167 -10.87 -10.30 -3.26
N LEU A 168 -10.70 -9.31 -2.37
CA LEU A 168 -9.40 -8.79 -1.96
C LEU A 168 -9.17 -9.13 -0.49
N VAL A 169 -8.10 -9.87 -0.16
CA VAL A 169 -7.81 -10.29 1.23
C VAL A 169 -6.58 -9.59 1.77
N TYR A 170 -6.73 -8.89 2.89
CA TYR A 170 -5.64 -8.37 3.69
C TYR A 170 -5.72 -8.96 5.09
N VAL A 171 -4.94 -10.01 5.35
CA VAL A 171 -4.94 -10.71 6.65
C VAL A 171 -6.37 -11.10 7.06
N ASP A 172 -6.98 -10.42 8.03
CA ASP A 172 -8.34 -10.65 8.52
C ASP A 172 -9.42 -9.87 7.75
N ASP A 173 -9.08 -8.76 7.09
CA ASP A 173 -10.01 -7.98 6.26
C ASP A 173 -10.19 -8.63 4.87
N VAL A 174 -11.45 -8.80 4.45
CA VAL A 174 -11.82 -9.29 3.12
C VAL A 174 -12.79 -8.30 2.47
N LEU A 175 -12.41 -7.73 1.33
CA LEU A 175 -13.32 -6.94 0.50
C LEU A 175 -13.93 -7.80 -0.59
N VAL A 176 -15.23 -7.64 -0.83
CA VAL A 176 -15.97 -8.32 -1.90
C VAL A 176 -16.72 -7.29 -2.72
N THR A 177 -16.55 -7.35 -4.04
CA THR A 177 -17.26 -6.50 -5.00
C THR A 177 -17.50 -7.27 -6.29
N GLY A 178 -18.40 -6.80 -7.14
CA GLY A 178 -18.69 -7.47 -8.40
C GLY A 178 -19.94 -6.95 -9.09
N SER A 179 -20.14 -7.47 -10.29
CA SER A 179 -21.24 -7.11 -11.19
C SER A 179 -22.60 -7.72 -10.85
N SER A 180 -22.65 -8.68 -9.92
CA SER A 180 -23.89 -9.36 -9.52
C SER A 180 -23.99 -9.42 -8.00
N LEU A 181 -25.07 -8.86 -7.46
CA LEU A 181 -25.38 -8.91 -6.03
C LEU A 181 -25.59 -10.34 -5.53
N GLU A 182 -26.16 -11.20 -6.36
CA GLU A 182 -26.37 -12.61 -6.05
C GLU A 182 -25.03 -13.34 -5.89
N LEU A 183 -24.09 -13.15 -6.84
CA LEU A 183 -22.78 -13.77 -6.75
C LEU A 183 -21.96 -13.23 -5.56
N ILE A 184 -22.12 -11.95 -5.21
CA ILE A 184 -21.52 -11.39 -3.99
C ILE A 184 -22.09 -12.07 -2.75
N ALA A 185 -23.42 -12.18 -2.64
CA ALA A 185 -24.08 -12.83 -1.51
C ALA A 185 -23.67 -14.31 -1.39
N GLN A 186 -23.61 -15.04 -2.52
CA GLN A 186 -23.13 -16.41 -2.56
C GLN A 186 -21.68 -16.51 -2.10
N THR A 187 -20.80 -15.65 -2.60
CA THR A 187 -19.38 -15.61 -2.19
C THR A 187 -19.24 -15.40 -0.69
N LYS A 188 -20.02 -14.47 -0.11
CA LYS A 188 -20.04 -14.25 1.33
C LYS A 188 -20.54 -15.48 2.09
N ALA A 189 -21.56 -16.16 1.60
CA ALA A 189 -22.08 -17.38 2.19
C ALA A 189 -21.04 -18.50 2.16
N ASP A 190 -20.39 -18.72 1.01
CA ASP A 190 -19.33 -19.71 0.82
C ASP A 190 -18.17 -19.46 1.79
N LEU A 191 -17.67 -18.23 1.91
CA LEU A 191 -16.62 -17.88 2.87
C LEU A 191 -17.05 -18.17 4.32
N LYS A 192 -18.31 -17.89 4.67
CA LYS A 192 -18.88 -18.16 6.01
C LYS A 192 -19.01 -19.66 6.32
N THR A 193 -19.01 -20.55 5.32
CA THR A 193 -19.01 -22.00 5.57
C THR A 193 -17.70 -22.48 6.20
N ARG A 194 -16.58 -21.82 5.87
CA ARG A 194 -15.23 -22.23 6.29
C ARG A 194 -14.67 -21.36 7.40
N PHE A 195 -14.99 -20.08 7.37
CA PHE A 195 -14.47 -19.06 8.27
C PHE A 195 -15.60 -18.37 9.04
N GLU A 196 -15.44 -18.21 10.34
CA GLU A 196 -16.33 -17.37 11.13
C GLU A 196 -16.00 -15.92 10.78
N MET A 197 -16.97 -15.21 10.21
CA MET A 197 -16.77 -13.86 9.70
C MET A 197 -17.82 -12.89 10.25
N THR A 198 -17.39 -11.67 10.53
CA THR A 198 -18.29 -10.55 10.76
C THR A 198 -18.54 -9.86 9.42
N ASP A 199 -19.81 -9.68 9.04
CA ASP A 199 -20.20 -8.94 7.85
C ASP A 199 -20.40 -7.47 8.23
N SER A 200 -19.49 -6.61 7.81
CA SER A 200 -19.54 -5.17 8.11
C SER A 200 -20.39 -4.40 7.10
N GLY A 201 -20.94 -5.08 6.09
CA GLY A 201 -21.67 -4.44 5.00
C GLY A 201 -20.76 -3.54 4.17
N LYS A 202 -21.30 -2.38 3.77
CA LYS A 202 -20.60 -1.40 2.94
C LYS A 202 -19.27 -0.96 3.56
N CYS A 203 -18.20 -1.09 2.80
CA CYS A 203 -16.86 -0.69 3.21
C CYS A 203 -16.76 0.84 3.36
N THR A 204 -16.60 1.31 4.59
CA THR A 204 -16.36 2.72 4.92
C THR A 204 -14.95 2.97 5.47
N PHE A 205 -14.23 1.90 5.83
CA PHE A 205 -12.87 2.00 6.37
C PHE A 205 -12.06 0.73 6.10
N VAL A 206 -10.93 0.85 5.42
CA VAL A 206 -10.08 -0.29 5.05
C VAL A 206 -8.61 0.08 5.14
N LEU A 207 -7.79 -0.78 5.78
CA LEU A 207 -6.34 -0.59 5.94
C LEU A 207 -5.90 0.76 6.52
N GLY A 208 -6.71 1.34 7.42
CA GLY A 208 -6.41 2.66 7.97
C GLY A 208 -6.80 3.83 7.07
N ILE A 209 -7.61 3.57 6.03
CA ILE A 209 -8.09 4.54 5.04
C ILE A 209 -9.61 4.63 5.16
N GLU A 210 -10.12 5.85 5.29
CA GLU A 210 -11.54 6.20 5.27
C GLU A 210 -12.01 6.29 3.81
N LEU A 211 -13.14 5.66 3.51
CA LEU A 211 -13.83 5.78 2.22
C LEU A 211 -15.07 6.64 2.42
N VAL A 212 -15.07 7.83 1.83
CA VAL A 212 -16.15 8.81 1.94
C VAL A 212 -16.87 8.89 0.60
N ASP A 213 -18.13 8.46 0.55
CA ASP A 213 -18.96 8.67 -0.62
C ASP A 213 -19.44 10.13 -0.66
N GLU A 214 -19.31 10.74 -1.82
CA GLU A 214 -19.69 12.13 -2.05
C GLU A 214 -21.06 12.21 -2.72
N SER A 215 -21.73 13.36 -2.57
CA SER A 215 -23.07 13.58 -3.16
C SER A 215 -23.11 13.50 -4.70
N ASP A 216 -21.97 13.65 -5.37
CA ASP A 216 -21.85 13.51 -6.83
C ASP A 216 -21.53 12.08 -7.29
N GLY A 217 -21.65 11.09 -6.40
CA GLY A 217 -21.41 9.67 -6.69
C GLY A 217 -19.94 9.25 -6.66
N SER A 218 -19.01 10.18 -6.49
CA SER A 218 -17.58 9.85 -6.33
C SER A 218 -17.27 9.28 -4.95
N VAL A 219 -16.08 8.69 -4.81
CA VAL A 219 -15.55 8.26 -3.51
C VAL A 219 -14.19 8.87 -3.25
N THR A 220 -14.00 9.35 -2.03
CA THR A 220 -12.74 9.91 -1.57
C THR A 220 -12.07 8.94 -0.60
N MET A 221 -10.84 8.52 -0.92
CA MET A 221 -9.94 7.80 -0.01
C MET A 221 -9.13 8.80 0.81
N CYS A 222 -9.35 8.88 2.12
CA CYS A 222 -8.63 9.82 2.98
C CYS A 222 -8.10 9.14 4.26
N GLN A 223 -7.17 9.81 4.93
CA GLN A 223 -6.57 9.33 6.18
C GLN A 223 -6.57 10.44 7.23
N ARG A 224 -7.70 11.13 7.39
CA ARG A 224 -7.82 12.30 8.25
C ARG A 224 -7.49 11.97 9.70
N ARG A 225 -7.98 10.82 10.21
CA ARG A 225 -7.66 10.34 11.56
C ARG A 225 -6.15 10.16 11.74
N TYR A 226 -5.49 9.49 10.81
CA TYR A 226 -4.05 9.27 10.85
C TYR A 226 -3.26 10.59 10.79
N VAL A 227 -3.67 11.54 9.94
CA VAL A 227 -3.06 12.87 9.86
C VAL A 227 -3.15 13.59 11.21
N ASN A 228 -4.31 13.56 11.87
CA ASN A 228 -4.45 14.15 13.20
C ASN A 228 -3.56 13.46 14.24
N ASP A 229 -3.46 12.13 14.21
CA ASP A 229 -2.64 11.36 15.14
C ASP A 229 -1.15 11.68 14.99
N ILE A 230 -0.63 11.74 13.75
CA ILE A 230 0.78 12.07 13.52
C ILE A 230 1.08 13.54 13.86
N LEU A 231 0.14 14.46 13.61
CA LEU A 231 0.32 15.87 13.99
C LEU A 231 0.43 16.02 15.50
N LYS A 232 -0.46 15.37 16.27
CA LYS A 232 -0.36 15.34 17.74
C LYS A 232 0.92 14.67 18.23
N ARG A 233 1.28 13.52 17.66
CA ARG A 233 2.48 12.75 18.02
C ARG A 233 3.77 13.57 17.89
N PHE A 234 3.86 14.45 16.89
CA PHE A 234 5.03 15.29 16.65
C PHE A 234 4.88 16.74 17.12
N GLY A 235 3.84 17.07 17.90
CA GLY A 235 3.61 18.42 18.45
C GLY A 235 3.33 19.48 17.39
N MET A 236 2.59 19.11 16.34
CA MET A 236 2.28 19.92 15.16
C MET A 236 0.77 20.15 14.97
N ASP A 237 -0.07 19.76 15.93
CA ASP A 237 -1.53 19.86 15.87
C ASP A 237 -2.06 21.30 15.93
N GLU A 238 -1.31 22.22 16.56
CA GLU A 238 -1.60 23.66 16.61
C GLU A 238 -0.74 24.49 15.65
N CYS A 239 0.01 23.85 14.75
CA CYS A 239 0.91 24.60 13.87
C CYS A 239 0.15 25.46 12.85
N LYS A 240 0.77 26.53 12.36
CA LYS A 240 0.20 27.34 11.26
C LYS A 240 0.33 26.60 9.94
N ALA A 241 -0.76 26.52 9.18
CA ALA A 241 -0.76 25.88 7.86
C ALA A 241 0.21 26.56 6.86
N THR A 242 0.59 25.84 5.82
CA THR A 242 1.33 26.38 4.66
C THR A 242 0.78 25.79 3.36
N ALA A 243 0.97 26.49 2.24
CA ALA A 243 0.40 26.13 0.94
C ALA A 243 1.22 25.09 0.14
N SER A 244 2.48 24.83 0.53
CA SER A 244 3.31 23.82 -0.13
C SER A 244 4.20 23.08 0.87
N PRO A 245 4.46 21.77 0.64
CA PRO A 245 5.26 20.95 1.55
C PRO A 245 6.77 21.23 1.44
N VAL A 246 7.22 21.89 0.37
CA VAL A 246 8.63 22.24 0.13
C VAL A 246 8.82 23.75 0.22
N ASP A 247 9.88 24.17 0.91
CA ASP A 247 10.34 25.55 0.88
C ASP A 247 11.37 25.72 -0.24
N LEU A 248 11.08 26.56 -1.22
CA LEU A 248 11.92 26.73 -2.40
C LEU A 248 13.06 27.73 -2.19
N SER A 249 13.02 28.54 -1.11
CA SER A 249 14.15 29.39 -0.73
C SER A 249 15.27 28.64 -0.01
N THR A 250 14.98 27.45 0.52
CA THR A 250 15.93 26.69 1.34
C THR A 250 16.45 25.49 0.56
N ARG A 251 17.77 25.31 0.53
CA ARG A 251 18.43 24.17 -0.10
C ARG A 251 18.99 23.25 0.98
N LEU A 252 18.48 22.03 1.06
CA LEU A 252 18.97 21.04 2.02
C LEU A 252 20.25 20.40 1.49
N VAL A 253 21.30 20.45 2.29
CA VAL A 253 22.60 19.83 1.99
C VAL A 253 23.02 18.93 3.14
N ALA A 254 23.65 17.81 2.81
CA ALA A 254 24.28 16.99 3.83
C ALA A 254 25.55 17.72 4.31
N SER A 255 25.72 17.82 5.62
CA SER A 255 26.99 18.25 6.20
C SER A 255 27.48 17.23 7.22
N THR A 256 28.77 16.92 7.14
CA THR A 256 29.48 16.04 8.09
C THR A 256 30.00 16.80 9.30
N GLU A 257 30.02 18.13 9.22
CA GLU A 257 30.57 19.01 10.26
C GLU A 257 29.51 19.48 11.26
N ALA A 258 28.24 19.58 10.85
CA ALA A 258 27.19 20.03 11.75
C ALA A 258 26.72 18.89 12.69
N ALA A 259 26.46 19.26 13.94
CA ALA A 259 25.98 18.32 14.95
C ALA A 259 24.64 17.69 14.54
N LYS A 260 24.57 16.37 14.66
CA LYS A 260 23.33 15.62 14.55
C LYS A 260 22.34 16.13 15.60
N ILE A 261 21.11 16.38 15.17
CA ILE A 261 20.04 16.72 16.11
C ILE A 261 19.44 15.46 16.75
N ASP A 262 19.09 15.55 18.02
CA ASP A 262 18.38 14.50 18.74
C ASP A 262 16.86 14.75 18.65
N VAL A 263 16.26 14.31 17.55
CA VAL A 263 14.82 14.38 17.30
C VAL A 263 14.35 13.06 16.67
N PRO A 264 13.05 12.71 16.76
CA PRO A 264 12.50 11.49 16.16
C PRO A 264 12.37 11.59 14.62
N PHE A 265 13.46 11.94 13.93
CA PHE A 265 13.47 12.22 12.49
C PHE A 265 13.05 11.01 11.65
N ARG A 266 13.65 9.84 11.91
CA ARG A 266 13.33 8.60 11.18
C ARG A 266 11.88 8.17 11.37
N GLU A 267 11.37 8.36 12.59
CA GLU A 267 9.99 8.05 12.94
C GLU A 267 9.01 8.98 12.22
N ALA A 268 9.30 10.28 12.17
CA ALA A 268 8.51 11.27 11.43
C ALA A 268 8.50 10.99 9.93
N VAL A 269 9.67 10.74 9.32
CA VAL A 269 9.77 10.38 7.90
C VAL A 269 9.02 9.08 7.62
N GLY A 270 9.15 8.06 8.47
CA GLY A 270 8.40 6.81 8.33
C GLY A 270 6.88 7.01 8.36
N ALA A 271 6.38 7.85 9.26
CA ALA A 271 4.96 8.20 9.34
C ALA A 271 4.47 8.93 8.08
N LEU A 272 5.25 9.89 7.57
CA LEU A 272 4.94 10.61 6.34
C LEU A 272 5.00 9.70 5.10
N MET A 273 5.94 8.75 5.05
CA MET A 273 6.04 7.76 3.98
C MET A 273 4.82 6.84 3.92
N HIS A 274 4.26 6.44 5.07
CA HIS A 274 3.02 5.67 5.09
C HIS A 274 1.87 6.45 4.43
N LEU A 275 1.67 7.71 4.83
CA LEU A 275 0.64 8.57 4.27
C LEU A 275 0.83 8.79 2.76
N THR A 276 2.09 9.01 2.35
CA THR A 276 2.48 9.19 0.94
C THR A 276 2.17 7.96 0.10
N THR A 277 2.33 6.75 0.64
CA THR A 277 2.17 5.49 -0.09
C THR A 277 0.70 5.10 -0.24
N ALA A 278 -0.12 5.50 0.72
CA ALA A 278 -1.53 5.14 0.79
C ALA A 278 -2.43 6.16 0.07
N THR A 279 -2.38 7.45 0.46
CA THR A 279 -3.40 8.43 0.03
C THR A 279 -2.88 9.83 -0.33
N ARG A 280 -1.61 10.18 -0.04
CA ARG A 280 -1.09 11.55 -0.25
C ARG A 280 0.10 11.61 -1.22
N PRO A 281 -0.10 11.34 -2.51
CA PRO A 281 0.95 11.49 -3.52
C PRO A 281 1.53 12.91 -3.60
N ASP A 282 0.76 13.94 -3.27
CA ASP A 282 1.16 15.34 -3.30
C ASP A 282 2.35 15.68 -2.40
N ILE A 283 2.56 14.94 -1.29
CA ILE A 283 3.75 15.13 -0.44
C ILE A 283 4.93 14.26 -0.87
N GLY A 284 4.80 13.45 -1.92
CA GLY A 284 5.74 12.39 -2.26
C GLY A 284 7.16 12.87 -2.55
N TYR A 285 7.30 13.94 -3.34
CA TYR A 285 8.61 14.56 -3.57
C TYR A 285 9.22 15.08 -2.25
N ALA A 286 8.44 15.81 -1.45
CA ALA A 286 8.93 16.42 -0.21
C ALA A 286 9.44 15.37 0.78
N VAL A 287 8.69 14.28 0.96
CA VAL A 287 9.06 13.15 1.81
C VAL A 287 10.31 12.44 1.27
N GLY A 288 10.36 12.19 -0.05
CA GLY A 288 11.54 11.61 -0.71
C GLY A 288 12.77 12.52 -0.69
N TYR A 289 12.59 13.83 -0.52
CA TYR A 289 13.70 14.77 -0.36
C TYR A 289 14.27 14.71 1.05
N VAL A 290 13.43 14.79 2.10
CA VAL A 290 13.89 14.72 3.51
C VAL A 290 14.40 13.34 3.91
N SER A 291 13.93 12.25 3.28
CA SER A 291 14.38 10.89 3.59
C SER A 291 15.86 10.65 3.28
N ARG A 292 16.48 11.51 2.45
CA ARG A 292 17.90 11.44 2.10
C ARG A 292 18.82 11.70 3.31
N PHE A 293 18.29 12.30 4.37
CA PHE A 293 19.05 12.74 5.54
C PHE A 293 18.76 11.91 6.81
N MET A 294 18.19 10.70 6.66
CA MET A 294 17.80 9.86 7.80
C MET A 294 18.97 9.36 8.67
N GLU A 295 20.18 9.31 8.13
CA GLU A 295 21.37 8.86 8.87
C GLU A 295 21.91 9.93 9.82
N ASN A 296 22.07 11.15 9.29
CA ASN A 296 22.60 12.31 10.00
C ASN A 296 21.71 13.56 9.77
N PRO A 297 20.52 13.64 10.40
CA PRO A 297 19.64 14.79 10.26
C PRO A 297 20.22 16.02 10.97
N GLN A 298 19.90 17.21 10.44
CA GLN A 298 20.32 18.52 10.94
C GLN A 298 19.09 19.40 11.15
N GLN A 299 19.27 20.56 11.79
CA GLN A 299 18.15 21.44 12.14
C GLN A 299 17.33 21.91 10.93
N GLU A 300 17.99 22.16 9.79
CA GLU A 300 17.31 22.53 8.54
C GLU A 300 16.47 21.36 7.99
N HIS A 301 16.98 20.13 8.06
CA HIS A 301 16.23 18.93 7.67
C HIS A 301 14.98 18.76 8.52
N TRP A 302 15.06 19.00 9.84
CA TRP A 302 13.89 18.93 10.72
C TRP A 302 12.89 20.04 10.46
N THR A 303 13.38 21.24 10.13
CA THR A 303 12.52 22.36 9.71
C THR A 303 11.76 22.00 8.43
N ALA A 304 12.39 21.32 7.47
CA ALA A 304 11.73 20.82 6.27
C ALA A 304 10.65 19.75 6.59
N VAL A 305 10.92 18.81 7.49
CA VAL A 305 9.91 17.84 7.96
C VAL A 305 8.71 18.55 8.61
N LYS A 306 8.98 19.53 9.49
CA LYS A 306 7.94 20.36 10.11
C LYS A 306 7.12 21.12 9.06
N ARG A 307 7.71 21.57 7.97
CA ARG A 307 6.98 22.19 6.87
C ARG A 307 5.96 21.23 6.23
N ILE A 308 6.33 19.96 6.02
CA ILE A 308 5.41 18.94 5.50
C ILE A 308 4.22 18.78 6.46
N PHE A 309 4.46 18.71 7.77
CA PHE A 309 3.37 18.69 8.77
C PHE A 309 2.50 19.95 8.72
N ARG A 310 3.08 21.14 8.54
CA ARG A 310 2.31 22.39 8.36
C ARG A 310 1.44 22.36 7.10
N TYR A 311 1.90 21.72 6.03
CA TYR A 311 1.07 21.55 4.83
C TYR A 311 -0.09 20.59 5.10
N LEU A 312 0.18 19.45 5.77
CA LEU A 312 -0.86 18.51 6.20
C LEU A 312 -1.88 19.15 7.15
N GLN A 313 -1.45 20.05 8.02
CA GLN A 313 -2.33 20.81 8.92
C GLN A 313 -3.41 21.59 8.15
N GLY A 314 -3.07 22.17 6.99
CA GLY A 314 -4.01 22.88 6.14
C GLY A 314 -4.80 21.97 5.19
N THR A 315 -4.47 20.68 5.12
CA THR A 315 -5.00 19.73 4.13
C THR A 315 -5.40 18.39 4.77
N LYS A 316 -5.83 18.41 6.04
CA LYS A 316 -6.17 17.19 6.82
C LYS A 316 -7.36 16.44 6.21
N SER A 317 -8.28 17.20 5.63
CA SER A 317 -9.49 16.76 4.94
C SER A 317 -9.25 16.36 3.49
N HIS A 318 -8.01 16.37 2.99
CA HIS A 318 -7.74 16.03 1.60
C HIS A 318 -7.54 14.53 1.40
N GLY A 319 -8.14 13.98 0.33
CA GLY A 319 -8.01 12.58 -0.07
C GLY A 319 -8.13 12.36 -1.57
N LEU A 320 -7.84 11.15 -2.03
CA LEU A 320 -7.91 10.76 -3.44
C LEU A 320 -9.36 10.53 -3.88
N ARG A 321 -9.85 11.34 -4.80
CA ARG A 321 -11.25 11.29 -5.25
C ARG A 321 -11.38 10.58 -6.59
N PHE A 322 -11.96 9.39 -6.59
CA PHE A 322 -12.31 8.65 -7.80
C PHE A 322 -13.72 9.03 -8.24
N GLN A 323 -13.83 9.60 -9.43
CA GLN A 323 -15.08 10.11 -10.00
C GLN A 323 -15.76 9.05 -10.86
N PRO A 324 -17.10 8.99 -10.90
CA PRO A 324 -17.80 8.21 -11.91
C PRO A 324 -17.57 8.81 -13.30
N SER A 325 -17.52 7.97 -14.34
CA SER A 325 -17.34 8.39 -15.74
C SER A 325 -17.85 7.29 -16.66
N ASP A 326 -18.41 7.65 -17.81
CA ASP A 326 -18.85 6.72 -18.84
C ASP A 326 -17.69 6.11 -19.64
N LYS A 327 -16.47 6.59 -19.40
CA LYS A 327 -15.23 6.11 -20.05
C LYS A 327 -14.16 5.83 -19.01
N ILE A 328 -13.50 4.68 -19.17
CA ILE A 328 -12.28 4.35 -18.42
C ILE A 328 -11.18 5.32 -18.88
N ASP A 329 -10.76 6.20 -17.97
CA ASP A 329 -9.68 7.15 -18.22
C ASP A 329 -8.38 6.69 -17.55
N PHE A 330 -7.67 5.76 -18.20
CA PHE A 330 -6.37 5.28 -17.73
C PHE A 330 -5.23 6.02 -18.44
N ARG A 331 -4.43 6.78 -17.67
CA ARG A 331 -3.33 7.61 -18.22
C ARG A 331 -2.08 7.50 -17.37
N GLY A 332 -0.93 7.33 -18.01
CA GLY A 332 0.38 7.44 -17.37
C GLY A 332 1.02 8.81 -17.61
N TYR A 333 1.76 9.31 -16.64
CA TYR A 333 2.61 10.49 -16.73
C TYR A 333 4.00 10.13 -16.21
N SER A 334 5.04 10.62 -16.87
CA SER A 334 6.44 10.26 -16.59
C SER A 334 7.33 11.47 -16.73
N ASP A 335 7.92 11.95 -15.63
CA ASP A 335 8.83 13.10 -15.64
C ASP A 335 10.18 12.73 -15.03
N ALA A 336 11.22 13.45 -15.41
CA ALA A 336 12.53 13.39 -14.75
C ALA A 336 13.14 14.78 -14.67
N ASP A 337 13.31 15.29 -13.45
CA ASP A 337 13.99 16.56 -13.21
C ASP A 337 15.51 16.36 -13.36
N TRP A 338 16.10 16.98 -14.38
CA TRP A 338 17.51 16.80 -14.72
C TRP A 338 18.42 17.55 -13.75
N ALA A 339 19.29 16.82 -13.06
CA ALA A 339 20.27 17.37 -12.10
C ALA A 339 19.66 18.23 -10.97
N GLY A 340 18.38 18.02 -10.64
CA GLY A 340 17.67 18.78 -9.60
C GLY A 340 18.18 18.60 -8.17
N ASP A 341 18.95 17.53 -7.89
CA ASP A 341 19.68 17.43 -6.63
C ASP A 341 21.03 18.16 -6.73
N HIS A 342 21.12 19.37 -6.18
CA HIS A 342 22.33 20.17 -6.24
C HIS A 342 23.51 19.63 -5.41
N ALA A 343 23.30 18.65 -4.53
CA ALA A 343 24.38 18.06 -3.75
C ALA A 343 25.25 17.09 -4.58
N ASP A 344 24.65 16.36 -5.53
CA ASP A 344 25.37 15.41 -6.39
C ASP A 344 25.01 15.48 -7.88
N LEU A 345 24.21 16.48 -8.28
CA LEU A 345 23.67 16.71 -9.62
C LEU A 345 22.92 15.50 -10.19
N LYS A 346 22.28 14.71 -9.30
CA LYS A 346 21.47 13.55 -9.71
C LYS A 346 20.01 13.96 -9.91
N SER A 347 19.41 13.35 -10.92
CA SER A 347 18.03 13.59 -11.31
C SER A 347 17.05 12.89 -10.37
N THR A 348 15.84 13.45 -10.23
CA THR A 348 14.70 12.76 -9.59
C THR A 348 13.71 12.38 -10.68
N SER A 349 13.43 11.08 -10.82
CA SER A 349 12.39 10.58 -11.71
C SER A 349 11.08 10.40 -10.97
N GLY A 350 10.00 10.81 -11.61
CA GLY A 350 8.64 10.73 -11.12
C GLY A 350 7.75 10.02 -12.12
N TYR A 351 6.73 9.33 -11.64
CA TYR A 351 5.65 8.86 -12.49
C TYR A 351 4.33 8.90 -11.75
N THR A 352 3.24 8.95 -12.50
CA THR A 352 1.88 8.90 -11.96
C THR A 352 0.96 8.21 -12.96
N PHE A 353 0.25 7.18 -12.53
CA PHE A 353 -0.82 6.55 -13.29
C PHE A 353 -2.16 6.95 -12.70
N MET A 354 -3.00 7.56 -13.52
CA MET A 354 -4.34 8.01 -13.21
C MET A 354 -5.35 6.98 -13.68
N LEU A 355 -6.41 6.79 -12.89
CA LEU A 355 -7.59 6.04 -13.24
C LEU A 355 -8.79 6.73 -12.60
N MET A 356 -9.83 7.01 -13.39
CA MET A 356 -11.08 7.62 -12.88
C MET A 356 -10.87 8.93 -12.12
N GLY A 357 -9.98 9.79 -12.62
CA GLY A 357 -9.73 11.13 -12.07
C GLY A 357 -8.76 11.22 -10.89
N ALA A 358 -8.24 10.09 -10.38
CA ALA A 358 -7.25 10.06 -9.30
C ALA A 358 -6.11 9.05 -9.55
N PRO A 359 -4.95 9.21 -8.89
CA PRO A 359 -3.80 8.35 -9.12
C PRO A 359 -3.94 6.98 -8.42
N VAL A 360 -3.72 5.91 -9.19
CA VAL A 360 -3.70 4.52 -8.73
C VAL A 360 -2.31 3.92 -8.59
N SER A 361 -1.29 4.55 -9.18
CA SER A 361 0.13 4.25 -8.89
C SER A 361 0.97 5.52 -9.07
N TRP A 362 2.01 5.68 -8.26
CA TRP A 362 2.93 6.81 -8.34
C TRP A 362 4.29 6.46 -7.76
N GLY A 363 5.29 7.25 -8.11
CA GLY A 363 6.59 7.17 -7.46
C GLY A 363 7.41 8.43 -7.67
N SER A 364 8.26 8.73 -6.68
CA SER A 364 9.32 9.72 -6.73
C SER A 364 10.62 9.05 -6.33
N LYS A 365 11.62 9.03 -7.21
CA LYS A 365 12.87 8.32 -6.98
C LYS A 365 14.07 9.10 -7.49
N LYS A 366 15.03 9.34 -6.58
CA LYS A 366 16.36 9.83 -6.95
C LYS A 366 17.11 8.76 -7.76
N GLN A 367 17.65 9.13 -8.90
CA GLN A 367 18.44 8.23 -9.75
C GLN A 367 19.82 7.96 -9.14
N SER A 368 20.35 6.74 -9.31
CA SER A 368 21.66 6.35 -8.76
C SER A 368 22.86 6.75 -9.62
N ARG A 369 22.65 7.08 -10.91
CA ARG A 369 23.68 7.49 -11.87
C ARG A 369 23.21 8.72 -12.66
N ARG A 370 24.16 9.54 -13.17
CA ARG A 370 23.89 10.61 -14.18
C ARG A 370 23.39 9.95 -15.47
N GLN A 371 22.11 9.65 -15.54
CA GLN A 371 21.44 9.11 -16.72
C GLN A 371 20.28 10.04 -17.09
N VAL A 372 20.12 10.27 -18.38
CA VAL A 372 19.01 11.05 -18.94
C VAL A 372 17.88 10.07 -19.24
N GLY A 373 16.77 10.22 -18.52
CA GLY A 373 15.44 9.70 -18.86
C GLY A 373 15.19 8.18 -18.79
N ALA A 374 13.91 7.83 -18.89
CA ALA A 374 13.23 6.52 -18.69
C ALA A 374 12.72 6.25 -17.25
N SER A 375 11.39 6.29 -17.12
CA SER A 375 10.63 6.19 -15.87
C SER A 375 10.53 4.76 -15.31
N PRO A 376 10.39 4.61 -13.98
CA PRO A 376 10.07 3.34 -13.32
C PRO A 376 8.69 2.73 -13.68
N ALA A 377 7.90 3.42 -14.49
CA ALA A 377 6.46 3.25 -14.67
C ALA A 377 6.03 1.85 -15.18
N MET A 378 6.91 1.11 -15.87
CA MET A 378 6.54 -0.15 -16.55
C MET A 378 6.59 -1.41 -15.69
N ARG A 379 7.19 -1.37 -14.49
CA ARG A 379 7.25 -2.58 -13.64
C ARG A 379 5.88 -3.00 -13.09
N ASP A 380 4.90 -2.10 -13.10
CA ASP A 380 3.60 -2.33 -12.45
C ASP A 380 2.52 -2.88 -13.40
N PHE A 381 2.68 -2.81 -14.74
CA PHE A 381 1.56 -3.06 -15.67
C PHE A 381 1.87 -3.92 -16.93
N GLY A 382 3.03 -4.58 -17.02
CA GLY A 382 3.39 -5.38 -18.20
C GLY A 382 2.77 -6.79 -18.23
N GLY A 383 1.81 -7.04 -19.12
CA GLY A 383 1.29 -8.40 -19.37
C GLY A 383 0.31 -8.57 -20.56
N ARG A 384 0.83 -9.20 -21.64
CA ARG A 384 0.17 -9.83 -22.82
C ARG A 384 -0.72 -8.99 -23.77
N LYS A 385 -0.27 -8.94 -25.04
CA LYS A 385 -1.00 -8.88 -26.34
C LYS A 385 -2.52 -8.62 -26.28
N ARG A 386 -2.90 -7.36 -26.41
CA ARG A 386 -4.22 -6.91 -26.90
C ARG A 386 -4.05 -5.92 -28.05
N THR A 387 -5.03 -5.88 -28.94
CA THR A 387 -4.97 -5.28 -30.29
C THR A 387 -5.21 -3.77 -30.35
N ARG A 388 -4.99 -3.01 -29.28
CA ARG A 388 -4.94 -1.53 -29.25
C ARG A 388 -3.96 -1.09 -28.15
N PRO A 389 -3.27 0.07 -28.28
CA PRO A 389 -2.51 0.61 -27.16
C PRO A 389 -3.50 1.10 -26.08
N ASP A 390 -3.78 0.26 -25.10
CA ASP A 390 -4.69 0.58 -23.98
C ASP A 390 -4.04 1.53 -22.96
N LEU A 391 -2.72 1.76 -23.04
CA LEU A 391 -1.98 2.65 -22.16
C LEU A 391 -1.34 3.82 -22.92
N VAL A 392 -1.84 5.03 -22.66
CA VAL A 392 -1.21 6.29 -23.09
C VAL A 392 -0.30 6.81 -21.97
N ILE A 393 0.98 6.92 -22.25
CA ILE A 393 1.96 7.60 -21.39
C ILE A 393 2.21 9.00 -21.95
N ARG A 394 1.95 10.00 -21.14
CA ARG A 394 2.21 11.41 -21.42
C ARG A 394 3.61 11.80 -20.95
N GLU A 395 4.31 12.50 -21.84
CA GLU A 395 5.70 12.90 -21.70
C GLU A 395 5.84 14.33 -22.26
N ASP A 396 6.50 15.22 -21.53
CA ASP A 396 6.72 16.60 -21.99
C ASP A 396 8.07 16.76 -22.72
N ASN A 397 8.95 15.76 -22.65
CA ASN A 397 10.18 15.74 -23.42
C ASN A 397 9.96 15.17 -24.85
N GLN A 398 9.76 16.08 -25.81
CA GLN A 398 9.63 15.71 -27.24
C GLN A 398 10.82 14.91 -27.78
N SER A 399 12.03 15.09 -27.24
CA SER A 399 13.20 14.32 -27.66
C SER A 399 13.07 12.86 -27.24
N CYS A 400 12.57 12.59 -26.04
CA CYS A 400 12.29 11.24 -25.56
C CYS A 400 11.23 10.55 -26.44
N ILE A 401 10.16 11.27 -26.82
CA ILE A 401 9.12 10.74 -27.73
C ILE A 401 9.69 10.44 -29.12
N LYS A 402 10.55 11.30 -29.66
CA LYS A 402 11.18 11.07 -30.98
C LYS A 402 12.10 9.85 -30.97
N MET A 403 12.83 9.64 -29.88
CA MET A 403 13.76 8.50 -29.73
C MET A 403 13.05 7.14 -29.66
N THR A 404 11.79 7.09 -29.21
CA THR A 404 11.02 5.84 -29.19
C THR A 404 10.40 5.52 -30.56
N LYS A 405 10.08 6.54 -31.36
CA LYS A 405 9.52 6.38 -32.72
C LYS A 405 10.58 6.12 -33.80
N ASN A 406 11.71 6.84 -33.75
CA ASN A 406 12.75 6.78 -34.77
C ASN A 406 14.12 6.47 -34.13
N PRO A 407 14.87 5.45 -34.60
CA PRO A 407 16.22 5.19 -34.15
C PRO A 407 17.19 6.20 -34.76
N VAL A 408 17.18 7.45 -34.28
CA VAL A 408 18.15 8.45 -34.73
C VAL A 408 19.46 8.21 -33.99
N ASN A 409 20.35 7.49 -34.64
CA ASN A 409 21.67 7.12 -34.16
C ASN A 409 22.60 8.35 -34.26
N HIS A 410 22.42 9.36 -33.42
CA HIS A 410 23.45 10.38 -33.23
C HIS A 410 24.57 9.77 -32.37
N GLY A 411 25.82 9.84 -32.83
CA GLY A 411 26.99 9.21 -32.20
C GLY A 411 27.26 9.53 -30.71
N ARG A 412 26.46 10.42 -30.09
CA ARG A 412 26.43 10.72 -28.65
C ARG A 412 25.44 9.89 -27.82
N ALA A 413 24.60 9.07 -28.45
CA ALA A 413 23.53 8.30 -27.78
C ALA A 413 23.85 6.79 -27.62
N LYS A 414 25.14 6.42 -27.64
CA LYS A 414 25.59 5.01 -27.49
C LYS A 414 25.36 4.39 -26.10
N HIS A 415 24.88 5.18 -25.12
CA HIS A 415 24.64 4.72 -23.75
C HIS A 415 23.15 4.56 -23.40
N ILE A 416 22.27 4.47 -24.40
CA ILE A 416 20.84 4.27 -24.18
C ILE A 416 20.62 2.92 -23.48
N ASP A 417 20.06 2.99 -22.27
CA ASP A 417 19.90 1.88 -21.31
C ASP A 417 18.92 0.79 -21.81
N ILE A 418 19.02 -0.43 -21.26
CA ILE A 418 18.16 -1.59 -21.57
C ILE A 418 16.66 -1.26 -21.44
N LYS A 419 16.33 -0.32 -20.54
CA LYS A 419 14.95 0.15 -20.32
C LYS A 419 14.37 0.88 -21.53
N TYR A 420 15.17 1.67 -22.26
CA TYR A 420 14.71 2.36 -23.46
C TYR A 420 14.42 1.40 -24.61
N HIS A 421 15.19 0.31 -24.71
CA HIS A 421 14.87 -0.77 -25.64
C HIS A 421 13.53 -1.41 -25.30
N HIS A 422 13.25 -1.64 -24.00
CA HIS A 422 11.96 -2.16 -23.55
C HIS A 422 10.79 -1.22 -23.88
N ILE A 423 10.86 0.09 -23.54
CA ILE A 423 9.80 1.07 -23.90
C ILE A 423 9.55 1.07 -25.41
N ARG A 424 10.62 1.07 -26.19
CA ARG A 424 10.53 1.05 -27.66
C ARG A 424 9.89 -0.23 -28.16
N ASP A 425 10.22 -1.38 -27.57
CA ASP A 425 9.65 -2.66 -27.98
C ASP A 425 8.16 -2.74 -27.61
N GLU A 426 7.73 -2.15 -26.48
CA GLU A 426 6.29 -2.01 -26.14
C GLU A 426 5.54 -1.06 -27.08
N VAL A 427 6.16 0.08 -27.44
CA VAL A 427 5.59 1.01 -28.43
C VAL A 427 5.49 0.34 -29.81
N LYS A 428 6.51 -0.43 -30.21
CA LYS A 428 6.49 -1.20 -31.47
C LYS A 428 5.45 -2.32 -31.46
N ARG A 429 5.22 -2.96 -30.31
CA ARG A 429 4.15 -3.96 -30.13
C ARG A 429 2.76 -3.33 -30.13
N GLY A 430 2.66 -2.00 -30.06
CA GLY A 430 1.38 -1.29 -29.94
C GLY A 430 0.74 -1.47 -28.56
N GLU A 431 1.51 -1.86 -27.54
CA GLU A 431 1.01 -2.04 -26.17
C GLU A 431 1.03 -0.71 -25.38
N VAL A 432 1.89 0.23 -25.78
CA VAL A 432 2.04 1.56 -25.17
C VAL A 432 2.06 2.65 -26.25
N GLN A 433 1.33 3.74 -26.03
CA GLN A 433 1.38 4.94 -26.85
C GLN A 433 2.02 6.09 -26.07
N LEU A 434 2.99 6.78 -26.69
CA LEU A 434 3.59 7.99 -26.12
C LEU A 434 3.00 9.24 -26.77
N GLU A 435 2.43 10.10 -25.94
CA GLU A 435 1.84 11.38 -26.34
C GLU A 435 2.54 12.56 -25.68
N TYR A 436 2.72 13.63 -26.46
CA TYR A 436 3.23 14.86 -25.91
C TYR A 436 2.17 15.52 -25.04
N CYS A 437 2.56 16.00 -23.87
CA CYS A 437 1.77 16.95 -23.09
C CYS A 437 2.61 18.17 -22.72
N GLU A 438 1.96 19.31 -22.55
CA GLU A 438 2.63 20.49 -22.04
C GLU A 438 3.07 20.28 -20.58
N THR A 439 4.21 20.85 -20.19
CA THR A 439 4.72 20.83 -18.80
C THR A 439 3.69 21.41 -17.81
N SER A 440 2.85 22.35 -18.28
CA SER A 440 1.73 22.95 -17.52
C SER A 440 0.68 21.92 -17.06
N VAL A 441 0.57 20.76 -17.71
CA VAL A 441 -0.39 19.69 -17.36
C VAL A 441 0.31 18.39 -16.95
N MET A 442 1.63 18.44 -16.70
CA MET A 442 2.45 17.27 -16.45
C MET A 442 2.31 16.77 -15.01
N MET A 443 1.43 15.80 -14.78
CA MET A 443 1.10 15.31 -13.43
C MET A 443 2.27 14.70 -12.66
N ALA A 444 3.33 14.29 -13.35
CA ALA A 444 4.54 13.79 -12.71
C ALA A 444 5.45 14.90 -12.14
N ASP A 445 5.23 16.18 -12.47
CA ASP A 445 6.07 17.30 -11.98
C ASP A 445 6.06 17.41 -10.45
N ILE A 446 4.90 17.23 -9.82
CA ILE A 446 4.76 17.26 -8.35
C ILE A 446 5.53 16.10 -7.68
N MET A 447 5.94 15.08 -8.44
CA MET A 447 6.75 13.95 -7.99
C MET A 447 8.25 14.20 -8.18
N THR A 448 8.67 15.11 -9.05
CA THR A 448 10.08 15.28 -9.41
C THR A 448 10.73 16.48 -8.74
N LYS A 449 9.96 17.51 -8.41
CA LYS A 449 10.47 18.78 -7.87
C LYS A 449 9.51 19.44 -6.88
N GLY A 450 10.05 20.37 -6.10
CA GLY A 450 9.25 21.23 -5.24
C GLY A 450 8.51 22.28 -6.08
N LEU A 451 7.26 22.60 -5.70
CA LEU A 451 6.43 23.58 -6.40
C LEU A 451 6.05 24.73 -5.47
N HIS A 452 5.96 25.95 -6.01
CA HIS A 452 5.41 27.10 -5.29
C HIS A 452 3.93 26.87 -4.95
N GLY A 453 3.45 27.50 -3.87
CA GLY A 453 2.10 27.28 -3.32
C GLY A 453 0.96 27.22 -4.35
N PRO A 454 0.80 28.22 -5.24
CA PRO A 454 -0.28 28.21 -6.23
C PRO A 454 -0.21 27.00 -7.18
N ARG A 455 0.99 26.73 -7.71
CA ARG A 455 1.22 25.60 -8.63
C ARG A 455 1.07 24.25 -7.92
N HIS A 456 1.52 24.14 -6.68
CA HIS A 456 1.33 22.94 -5.88
C HIS A 456 -0.16 22.64 -5.68
N LYS A 457 -0.95 23.65 -5.29
CA LYS A 457 -2.41 23.52 -5.11
C LYS A 457 -3.12 23.09 -6.40
N GLU A 458 -2.74 23.68 -7.53
CA GLU A 458 -3.27 23.30 -8.85
C GLU A 458 -2.98 21.83 -9.18
N MET A 459 -1.73 21.39 -9.00
CA MET A 459 -1.32 20.01 -9.26
C MET A 459 -2.01 19.02 -8.31
N THR A 460 -2.14 19.36 -7.02
CA THR A 460 -2.88 18.57 -6.03
C THR A 460 -4.35 18.37 -6.46
N ALA A 461 -5.03 19.45 -6.86
CA ALA A 461 -6.42 19.36 -7.36
C ALA A 461 -6.54 18.55 -8.65
N THR A 462 -5.54 18.65 -9.53
CA THR A 462 -5.44 17.91 -10.80
C THR A 462 -5.18 16.42 -10.59
N LEU A 463 -4.45 16.05 -9.53
CA LEU A 463 -4.32 14.66 -9.06
C LEU A 463 -5.60 14.13 -8.40
N GLY A 464 -6.71 14.86 -8.40
CA GLY A 464 -7.92 14.43 -7.72
C GLY A 464 -7.79 14.42 -6.19
N ILE A 465 -6.75 15.06 -5.63
CA ILE A 465 -6.61 15.21 -4.18
C ILE A 465 -7.43 16.43 -3.76
N ARG A 466 -8.58 16.17 -3.15
CA ARG A 466 -9.58 17.20 -2.83
C ARG A 466 -10.02 17.08 -1.39
N GLU A 467 -10.46 18.21 -0.85
CA GLU A 467 -11.20 18.25 0.40
C GLU A 467 -12.52 17.46 0.23
N HIS A 468 -12.75 16.51 1.14
CA HIS A 468 -14.02 15.77 1.23
C HIS A 468 -14.95 16.43 2.25
N SER A 469 -16.26 16.24 2.09
CA SER A 469 -17.24 16.69 3.07
C SER A 469 -17.10 15.93 4.40
N ASP A 470 -17.53 16.59 5.49
CA ASP A 470 -17.56 16.01 6.83
C ASP A 470 -18.67 14.97 7.02
#